data_AF-A0AAJ2AA08-F1
#
_entry.id   AF-A0AAJ2AA08-F1
#
_cell.length_a   1.000
_cell.length_b   1.000
_cell.length_c   1.000
_cell.angle_alpha   90.00
_cell.angle_beta   90.00
_cell.angle_gamma   90.00
#
_symmetry.space_group_name_H-M   'P 1'
#
loop_
_entity.id
_entity.type
_entity.pdbx_description
1 polymer ?
#
loop_
_entity_poly.entity_id
_entity_poly.type
_entity_poly.pdbx_seq_one_letter_code
_entity_poly.pdbx_strand_id
1 'polypeptide(L)'
;MQKDIEVGDYLLAMQAVPKPLAADGDEDAAPSEGYAIRVRVTRLDQKPLHGSKLADDSGEMTGDRGPFETVAEAIAHGEAWGRHYVARVLGHAV
;
A
#
# COMPACT_ATOMS: atom_id res chain seq x y z
N MET A 1 -6.83 3.93 7.99
CA MET A 1 -6.45 5.32 7.60
C MET A 1 -6.13 5.34 6.11
N GLN A 2 -6.32 6.45 5.41
CA GLN A 2 -6.05 6.55 3.96
C GLN A 2 -5.15 7.75 3.66
N LYS A 3 -4.26 7.61 2.68
CA LYS A 3 -3.44 8.67 2.10
C LYS A 3 -3.38 8.47 0.59
N ASP A 4 -3.67 9.53 -0.16
CA ASP A 4 -3.56 9.53 -1.61
C ASP A 4 -2.37 10.40 -2.02
N ILE A 5 -1.57 9.95 -3.00
CA ILE A 5 -0.45 10.73 -3.54
C ILE A 5 -0.41 10.64 -5.07
N GLU A 6 0.03 11.73 -5.69
CA GLU A 6 0.24 11.79 -7.13
C GLU A 6 1.70 11.48 -7.47
N VAL A 7 1.92 10.62 -8.45
CA VAL A 7 3.24 10.19 -8.94
C VAL A 7 3.23 10.22 -10.47
N GLY A 8 3.70 11.32 -11.05
CA GLY A 8 3.58 11.56 -12.50
C GLY A 8 2.10 11.65 -12.91
N ASP A 9 1.71 10.89 -13.93
CA ASP A 9 0.32 10.81 -14.42
C ASP A 9 -0.58 9.84 -13.63
N TYR A 10 -0.10 9.34 -12.49
CA TYR A 10 -0.77 8.30 -11.71
C TYR A 10 -1.13 8.79 -10.31
N LEU A 11 -2.27 8.33 -9.82
CA LEU A 11 -2.71 8.46 -8.44
C LEU A 11 -2.48 7.13 -7.72
N LEU A 12 -1.84 7.19 -6.55
CA LEU A 12 -1.67 6.08 -5.63
C LEU A 12 -2.58 6.31 -4.42
N ALA A 13 -3.67 5.56 -4.34
CA ALA A 13 -4.56 5.56 -3.18
C ALA A 13 -4.09 4.48 -2.20
N MET A 14 -3.57 4.89 -1.06
CA MET A 14 -2.98 4.00 -0.06
C MET A 14 -3.89 3.88 1.15
N GLN A 15 -4.23 2.66 1.53
CA GLN A 15 -5.11 2.35 2.64
C GLN A 15 -4.39 1.50 3.69
N ALA A 16 -4.11 2.09 4.85
CA ALA A 16 -3.64 1.35 6.02
C ALA A 16 -4.83 0.65 6.69
N VAL A 17 -4.75 -0.67 6.75
CA VAL A 17 -5.75 -1.59 7.30
C VAL A 17 -5.25 -2.12 8.64
N PRO A 18 -5.95 -1.89 9.77
CA PRO A 18 -5.52 -2.41 11.06
C PRO A 18 -5.56 -3.94 11.08
N LYS A 19 -4.56 -4.54 11.74
CA LYS A 19 -4.38 -5.99 11.91
C LYS A 19 -3.97 -6.28 13.37
N PRO A 20 -4.46 -7.36 13.98
CA PRO A 20 -3.99 -7.75 15.30
C PRO A 20 -2.51 -8.15 15.23
N LEU A 21 -1.68 -7.59 16.10
CA LEU A 21 -0.34 -8.14 16.36
C LEU A 21 -0.49 -9.29 17.35
N ALA A 22 0.19 -10.41 17.09
CA ALA A 22 0.28 -11.46 18.08
C ALA A 22 1.08 -10.93 19.27
N ALA A 23 0.48 -10.93 20.46
CA ALA A 23 1.19 -10.63 21.69
C ALA A 23 2.17 -11.78 21.95
N ASP A 24 3.46 -11.51 21.84
CA ASP A 24 4.49 -12.48 22.22
C ASP A 24 4.52 -12.56 23.76
N GLY A 25 3.65 -13.41 24.32
CA GLY A 25 3.80 -13.97 25.67
C GLY A 25 3.39 -13.13 26.89
N ASP A 26 2.72 -11.98 26.74
CA ASP A 26 2.25 -11.18 27.89
C ASP A 26 0.71 -11.14 27.92
N GLU A 27 0.11 -11.89 28.85
CA GLU A 27 -1.35 -12.02 29.02
C GLU A 27 -2.02 -10.74 29.58
N ASP A 28 -1.23 -9.73 29.96
CA ASP A 28 -1.68 -8.44 30.51
C ASP A 28 -1.40 -7.24 29.57
N ALA A 29 -0.76 -7.48 28.41
CA ALA A 29 -0.51 -6.42 27.43
C ALA A 29 -1.75 -6.15 26.57
N ALA A 30 -2.17 -4.89 26.49
CA ALA A 30 -3.24 -4.47 25.58
C ALA A 30 -2.93 -4.95 24.14
N PRO A 31 -3.93 -5.43 23.38
CA PRO A 31 -3.71 -5.88 22.00
C PRO A 31 -3.11 -4.73 21.20
N SER A 32 -1.86 -4.89 20.78
CA SER A 32 -1.19 -3.90 19.95
C SER A 32 -1.76 -4.01 18.53
N GLU A 33 -2.21 -2.90 17.97
CA GLU A 33 -2.70 -2.85 16.60
C GLU A 33 -1.52 -2.61 15.66
N GLY A 34 -1.29 -3.56 14.75
CA GLY A 34 -0.41 -3.37 13.60
C GLY A 34 -1.21 -3.01 12.36
N TYR A 35 -0.53 -2.82 11.23
CA TYR A 35 -1.14 -2.34 10.00
C TYR A 35 -0.66 -3.13 8.79
N ALA A 36 -1.57 -3.49 7.91
CA ALA A 36 -1.26 -3.84 6.52
C ALA A 36 -1.49 -2.61 5.63
N ILE A 37 -0.86 -2.56 4.47
CA ILE A 37 -1.08 -1.52 3.47
C ILE A 37 -1.66 -2.12 2.20
N ARG A 38 -2.66 -1.46 1.62
CA ARG A 38 -3.14 -1.70 0.25
C ARG A 38 -2.88 -0.45 -0.57
N VAL A 39 -2.42 -0.62 -1.80
CA VAL A 39 -2.15 0.49 -2.73
C VAL A 39 -2.92 0.23 -4.00
N ARG A 40 -3.84 1.14 -4.32
CA ARG A 40 -4.55 1.16 -5.59
C ARG A 40 -3.96 2.23 -6.50
N VAL A 41 -3.51 1.81 -7.67
CA VAL A 41 -2.95 2.68 -8.71
C VAL A 41 -4.03 2.98 -9.74
N THR A 42 -4.16 4.24 -10.16
CA THR A 42 -5.04 4.68 -11.25
C THR A 42 -4.37 5.77 -12.09
N ARG A 43 -4.71 5.91 -13.36
CA ARG A 43 -4.29 7.07 -14.16
C ARG A 43 -5.16 8.29 -13.88
N LEU A 44 -4.55 9.46 -13.79
CA LEU A 44 -5.25 10.74 -13.60
C LEU A 44 -6.14 11.08 -14.81
N ASP A 45 -5.72 10.71 -16.02
CA ASP A 45 -6.49 10.90 -17.25
C ASP A 45 -7.59 9.85 -17.47
N GLN A 46 -7.89 9.03 -16.46
CA GLN A 46 -8.93 7.99 -16.48
C GLN A 46 -8.79 6.94 -17.58
N LYS A 47 -7.62 6.85 -18.22
CA LYS A 47 -7.32 5.79 -19.19
C LYS A 47 -6.94 4.49 -18.49
N PRO A 48 -7.07 3.35 -19.17
CA PRO A 48 -6.54 2.08 -18.70
C PRO A 48 -5.04 2.15 -18.39
N LEU A 49 -4.61 1.45 -17.34
CA LEU A 49 -3.21 1.21 -17.00
C LEU A 49 -2.57 0.20 -17.96
N HIS A 50 -3.25 -0.94 -18.16
CA HIS A 50 -2.83 -2.01 -19.06
C HIS A 50 -4.06 -2.62 -19.74
N GLY A 51 -4.04 -2.75 -21.08
CA GLY A 51 -5.19 -3.26 -21.84
C GLY A 51 -6.47 -2.47 -21.52
N SER A 52 -7.46 -3.14 -20.91
CA SER A 52 -8.74 -2.53 -20.48
C SER A 52 -8.83 -2.25 -18.97
N LYS A 53 -7.76 -2.50 -18.20
CA LYS A 53 -7.78 -2.40 -16.73
C LYS A 53 -7.55 -0.95 -16.28
N LEU A 54 -8.55 -0.34 -15.63
CA LEU A 54 -8.51 1.08 -15.19
C LEU A 54 -7.74 1.31 -13.88
N ALA A 55 -7.58 0.28 -13.05
CA ALA A 55 -6.90 0.37 -11.78
C ALA A 55 -6.15 -0.93 -11.48
N ASP A 56 -5.00 -0.86 -10.83
CA ASP A 56 -4.29 -2.02 -10.29
C ASP A 56 -4.20 -1.91 -8.77
N ASP A 57 -4.08 -3.05 -8.08
CA ASP A 57 -4.06 -3.13 -6.63
C ASP A 57 -2.90 -4.02 -6.18
N SER A 58 -2.17 -3.57 -5.15
CA SER A 58 -1.04 -4.32 -4.59
C SER A 58 -1.45 -5.60 -3.86
N GLY A 59 -2.73 -5.76 -3.53
CA GLY A 59 -3.18 -6.63 -2.45
C GLY A 59 -2.80 -6.09 -1.07
N GLU A 60 -3.09 -6.86 -0.02
CA GLU A 60 -2.56 -6.58 1.32
C GLU A 60 -1.06 -6.85 1.37
N MET A 61 -0.29 -5.84 1.77
CA MET A 61 1.13 -5.96 2.03
C MET A 61 1.42 -5.76 3.51
N THR A 62 2.35 -6.54 4.03
CA THR A 62 2.87 -6.47 5.40
C THR A 62 4.39 -6.44 5.37
N GLY A 63 5.04 -6.06 6.47
CA GLY A 63 6.49 -6.14 6.59
C GLY A 63 6.99 -7.58 6.74
N ASP A 64 8.32 -7.76 6.75
CA ASP A 64 8.98 -9.07 6.84
C ASP A 64 8.63 -9.86 8.12
N ARG A 65 8.20 -9.19 9.18
CA ARG A 65 7.85 -9.78 10.48
C ARG A 65 6.35 -9.78 10.76
N GLY A 66 5.52 -9.51 9.76
CA GLY A 66 4.09 -9.36 9.90
C GLY A 66 3.62 -7.91 9.74
N PRO A 67 2.46 -7.54 10.30
CA PRO A 67 1.90 -6.20 10.17
C PRO A 67 2.90 -5.11 10.61
N PHE A 68 2.88 -3.96 9.95
CA PHE A 68 3.66 -2.78 10.32
C PHE A 68 3.23 -2.28 11.70
N GLU A 69 4.18 -1.88 12.54
CA GLU A 69 3.89 -1.40 13.89
C GLU A 69 3.11 -0.08 13.86
N THR A 70 3.35 0.75 12.84
CA THR A 70 2.69 2.05 12.69
C THR A 70 2.04 2.25 11.32
N VAL A 71 1.02 3.11 11.28
CA VAL A 71 0.44 3.59 10.02
C VAL A 71 1.50 4.29 9.16
N ALA A 72 2.41 5.05 9.77
CA ALA A 72 3.45 5.77 9.05
C ALA A 72 4.37 4.81 8.26
N GLU A 73 4.78 3.70 8.88
CA GLU A 73 5.58 2.67 8.22
C GLU A 73 4.80 1.97 7.10
N ALA A 74 3.53 1.62 7.35
CA ALA A 74 2.66 1.02 6.35
C ALA A 74 2.53 1.93 5.11
N ILE A 75 2.30 3.22 5.33
CA ILE A 75 2.21 4.23 4.27
C ILE A 75 3.55 4.40 3.55
N ALA A 76 4.68 4.48 4.26
CA ALA A 76 6.00 4.62 3.64
C ALA A 76 6.34 3.42 2.75
N HIS A 77 5.97 2.21 3.19
CA HIS A 77 6.14 1.00 2.41
C HIS A 77 5.22 0.98 1.17
N GLY A 78 3.95 1.36 1.32
CA GLY A 78 3.02 1.49 0.20
C GLY A 78 3.47 2.53 -0.83
N GLU A 79 4.03 3.65 -0.38
CA GLU A 79 4.58 4.68 -1.25
C GLU A 79 5.80 4.17 -2.02
N ALA A 80 6.74 3.49 -1.35
CA ALA A 80 7.91 2.89 -2.00
C ALA A 80 7.50 1.86 -3.06
N TRP A 81 6.54 0.99 -2.75
CA TRP A 81 5.99 0.03 -3.70
C TRP A 81 5.32 0.73 -4.88
N GLY A 82 4.45 1.71 -4.63
CA GLY A 82 3.69 2.38 -5.69
C GLY A 82 4.59 3.17 -6.65
N ARG A 83 5.61 3.86 -6.11
CA ARG A 83 6.62 4.55 -6.93
C ARG A 83 7.44 3.55 -7.76
N HIS A 84 7.80 2.41 -7.18
CA HIS A 84 8.48 1.35 -7.93
C HIS A 84 7.59 0.78 -9.04
N TYR A 85 6.33 0.48 -8.75
CA TYR A 85 5.36 -0.05 -9.71
C TYR A 85 5.17 0.90 -10.89
N VAL A 86 4.97 2.20 -10.62
CA VAL A 86 4.87 3.23 -11.66
C VAL A 86 6.14 3.29 -12.50
N ALA A 87 7.32 3.37 -11.88
CA ALA A 87 8.57 3.50 -12.61
C ALA A 87 8.91 2.27 -13.46
N ARG A 88 8.70 1.06 -12.92
CA ARG A 88 9.21 -0.20 -13.52
C ARG A 88 8.18 -0.96 -14.33
N VAL A 89 6.91 -0.92 -13.96
CA VAL A 89 5.84 -1.65 -14.66
C VAL A 89 5.18 -0.75 -15.69
N LEU A 90 4.81 0.47 -15.29
CA LEU A 90 4.11 1.40 -16.17
C LEU A 90 5.07 2.24 -17.03
N GLY A 91 6.24 2.61 -16.51
CA GLY A 91 7.26 3.38 -17.24
C GLY A 91 7.97 2.60 -18.37
N HIS A 92 7.91 1.26 -18.35
CA HIS A 92 8.44 0.40 -19.42
C HIS A 92 7.38 -0.03 -20.44
N ALA A 93 6.11 0.40 -20.30
CA ALA A 93 5.02 0.04 -21.20
C ALA A 93 4.96 0.92 -22.47
N VAL A 94 6.05 1.62 -22.81
CA VAL A 94 6.17 2.52 -23.97
C VAL A 94 6.94 1.85 -25.09
#